data_AF-A0ABD1BWQ2-F1
#
_entry.id   AF-A0ABD1BWQ2-F1
#
_cell.length_a   1.000
_cell.length_b   1.000
_cell.length_c   1.000
_cell.angle_alpha   90.00
_cell.angle_beta   90.00
_cell.angle_gamma   90.00
#
_symmetry.space_group_name_H-M   'P 1'
#
loop_
_entity.id
_entity.type
_entity.pdbx_description
1 polymer ?
#
loop_
_entity_poly.entity_id
_entity_poly.type
_entity_poly.pdbx_seq_one_letter_code
_entity_poly.pdbx_strand_id
1 'polypeptide(L)'
;MDSVKLQPTHEHPLTLVAGQAECKACKLHTKTDHYYRCTTCQPGTKSGSFHKECITHYSEITHPYHPIHPLQFCTREYGHANTCFWCKKEMGYAFYRCSICNLNIHLFCASQGQLVLTLDPGKDHHHPLTIFPRRMHFTCNFCASVGEWFPIYACVQCDLMVHPYCLGLP
;
A
#
# COMPACT_ATOMS: atom_id res chain seq x y z
N MET A 1 2.48 -0.05 -27.28
CA MET A 1 1.59 0.20 -26.13
C MET A 1 1.17 -1.18 -25.63
N ASP A 2 2.01 -1.77 -24.80
CA ASP A 2 1.78 -3.12 -24.31
C ASP A 2 0.58 -3.12 -23.37
N SER A 3 -0.35 -4.06 -23.63
CA SER A 3 -1.60 -4.14 -22.90
C SER A 3 -1.31 -4.46 -21.43
N VAL A 4 -1.82 -3.63 -20.52
CA VAL A 4 -1.75 -3.88 -19.07
C VAL A 4 -2.47 -5.21 -18.78
N LYS A 5 -1.69 -6.27 -18.49
CA LYS A 5 -2.22 -7.61 -18.23
C LYS A 5 -2.51 -7.79 -16.75
N LEU A 6 -3.73 -8.25 -16.46
CA LEU A 6 -4.08 -8.82 -15.17
C LEU A 6 -3.40 -10.19 -15.02
N GLN A 7 -2.74 -10.41 -13.90
CA GLN A 7 -2.04 -11.65 -13.56
C GLN A 7 -2.62 -12.24 -12.27
N PRO A 8 -2.75 -13.58 -12.16
CA PRO A 8 -3.15 -14.25 -10.92
C PRO A 8 -1.95 -14.43 -9.98
N THR A 9 -2.15 -14.28 -8.67
CA THR A 9 -1.18 -14.73 -7.66
C THR A 9 -1.30 -16.23 -7.34
N HIS A 10 -2.36 -16.86 -7.84
CA HIS A 10 -2.68 -18.28 -7.67
C HIS A 10 -3.51 -18.78 -8.86
N GLU A 11 -3.11 -19.90 -9.48
CA GLU A 11 -3.63 -20.35 -10.77
C GLU A 11 -4.94 -21.16 -10.71
N HIS A 12 -5.26 -21.77 -9.57
CA HIS A 12 -6.48 -22.57 -9.43
C HIS A 12 -7.71 -21.72 -9.10
N PRO A 13 -8.94 -22.20 -9.43
CA PRO A 13 -10.18 -21.59 -8.98
C PRO A 13 -10.21 -21.37 -7.46
N LEU A 14 -10.74 -20.20 -7.06
CA LEU A 14 -10.90 -19.82 -5.66
C LEU A 14 -12.39 -19.67 -5.32
N THR A 15 -12.78 -20.17 -4.16
CA THR A 15 -14.13 -20.00 -3.61
C THR A 15 -14.15 -18.94 -2.52
N LEU A 16 -15.21 -18.15 -2.46
CA LEU A 16 -15.45 -17.22 -1.35
C LEU A 16 -15.90 -18.01 -0.11
N VAL A 17 -15.28 -17.74 1.04
CA VAL A 17 -15.56 -18.40 2.31
C VAL A 17 -15.75 -17.33 3.39
N ALA A 18 -16.75 -17.50 4.25
CA ALA A 18 -17.00 -16.61 5.38
C ALA A 18 -15.99 -16.81 6.52
N GLY A 19 -15.80 -15.78 7.34
CA GLY A 19 -14.84 -15.72 8.43
C GLY A 19 -13.56 -14.95 8.08
N GLN A 20 -12.58 -15.00 8.98
CA GLN A 20 -11.32 -14.28 8.84
C GLN A 20 -10.14 -15.24 8.71
N ALA A 21 -9.16 -14.87 7.90
CA ALA A 21 -7.93 -15.63 7.72
C ALA A 21 -6.74 -14.70 7.43
N GLU A 22 -5.53 -15.17 7.72
CA GLU A 22 -4.31 -14.53 7.20
C GLU A 22 -4.22 -14.76 5.68
N CYS A 23 -4.00 -13.68 4.93
CA CYS A 23 -3.79 -13.75 3.50
C CYS A 23 -2.37 -14.22 3.18
N LYS A 24 -2.25 -15.37 2.51
CA LYS A 24 -0.97 -15.99 2.12
C LYS A 24 -0.09 -15.03 1.31
N ALA A 25 -0.69 -14.19 0.46
CA ALA A 25 0.01 -13.24 -0.41
C ALA A 25 0.68 -12.08 0.35
N CYS A 26 -0.03 -11.43 1.27
CA CYS A 26 0.43 -10.20 1.92
C CYS A 26 0.69 -10.30 3.43
N LYS A 27 0.40 -11.45 4.07
CA LYS A 27 0.44 -11.68 5.53
C LYS A 27 -0.47 -10.77 6.36
N LEU A 28 -1.42 -10.06 5.75
CA LEU A 28 -2.44 -9.31 6.47
C LEU A 28 -3.67 -10.19 6.69
N HIS A 29 -4.31 -10.08 7.86
CA HIS A 29 -5.62 -10.66 8.07
C HIS A 29 -6.68 -9.97 7.19
N THR A 30 -7.72 -10.70 6.79
CA THR A 30 -8.90 -10.10 6.17
C THR A 30 -9.64 -9.24 7.18
N LYS A 31 -9.78 -7.93 6.90
CA LYS A 31 -10.65 -7.03 7.68
C LYS A 31 -12.14 -7.30 7.43
N THR A 32 -12.44 -7.92 6.30
CA THR A 32 -13.76 -8.42 5.91
C THR A 32 -13.98 -9.81 6.50
N ASP A 33 -15.23 -10.11 6.86
CA ASP A 33 -15.66 -11.46 7.29
C ASP A 33 -15.75 -12.47 6.11
N HIS A 34 -14.94 -12.27 5.08
CA HIS A 34 -14.82 -13.15 3.93
C HIS A 34 -13.39 -13.15 3.38
N TYR A 35 -12.95 -14.31 2.89
CA TYR A 35 -11.70 -14.52 2.18
C TYR A 35 -11.89 -15.51 1.02
N TYR A 36 -10.93 -15.57 0.10
CA TYR A 36 -10.95 -16.52 -1.00
C TYR A 36 -10.01 -17.69 -0.70
N ARG A 37 -10.46 -18.93 -0.94
CA ARG A 37 -9.71 -20.16 -0.67
C ARG A 37 -9.59 -21.03 -1.92
N CYS A 38 -8.42 -21.62 -2.13
CA CYS A 38 -8.25 -22.67 -3.14
C CYS A 38 -8.77 -24.01 -2.62
N THR A 39 -9.72 -24.60 -3.33
CA THR A 39 -10.28 -25.94 -3.05
C THR A 39 -9.54 -27.07 -3.77
N THR A 40 -8.80 -26.77 -4.85
CA THR A 40 -8.05 -27.75 -5.64
C THR A 40 -6.70 -28.11 -5.02
N CYS A 41 -6.04 -27.15 -4.34
CA CYS A 41 -4.78 -27.41 -3.67
C CYS A 41 -4.97 -28.24 -2.40
N GLN A 42 -4.10 -29.22 -2.20
CA GLN A 42 -4.05 -30.03 -0.98
C GLN A 42 -4.00 -29.13 0.28
N PRO A 43 -4.76 -29.47 1.35
CA PRO A 43 -4.68 -28.79 2.63
C PRO A 43 -3.23 -28.73 3.15
N GLY A 44 -2.83 -27.57 3.67
CA GLY A 44 -1.44 -27.31 4.08
C GLY A 44 -0.71 -26.39 3.09
N THR A 45 0.54 -26.74 2.74
CA THR A 45 1.52 -25.81 2.14
C THR A 45 1.11 -25.20 0.79
N LYS A 46 0.25 -25.88 0.02
CA LYS A 46 -0.21 -25.39 -1.30
C LYS A 46 -1.52 -24.61 -1.22
N SER A 47 -2.51 -25.06 -0.44
CA SER A 47 -3.72 -24.28 -0.19
C SER A 47 -3.41 -22.95 0.52
N GLY A 48 -4.35 -22.01 0.48
CA GLY A 48 -4.14 -20.65 0.97
C GLY A 48 -5.42 -19.84 0.98
N SER A 49 -5.46 -18.87 1.88
CA SER A 49 -6.48 -17.83 1.95
C SER A 49 -5.95 -16.54 1.32
N PHE A 50 -6.81 -15.79 0.63
CA PHE A 50 -6.44 -14.57 -0.09
C PHE A 50 -7.50 -13.45 0.10
N HIS A 51 -7.07 -12.19 0.21
CA HIS A 51 -7.96 -11.05 -0.04
C HIS A 51 -8.33 -11.01 -1.52
N LYS A 52 -9.50 -10.45 -1.87
CA LYS A 52 -9.93 -10.25 -3.26
C LYS A 52 -8.85 -9.57 -4.11
N GLU A 53 -8.26 -8.52 -3.55
CA GLU A 53 -7.27 -7.63 -4.17
C GLU A 53 -5.86 -8.23 -4.17
N CYS A 54 -5.66 -9.36 -3.49
CA CYS A 54 -4.45 -10.16 -3.56
C CYS A 54 -4.54 -11.31 -4.56
N ILE A 55 -5.67 -11.55 -5.24
CA ILE A 55 -5.85 -12.66 -6.20
C ILE A 55 -5.39 -12.24 -7.59
N THR A 56 -5.89 -11.10 -8.07
CA THR A 56 -5.65 -10.60 -9.41
C THR A 56 -5.06 -9.20 -9.32
N HIS A 57 -3.96 -8.98 -10.04
CA HIS A 57 -3.17 -7.77 -9.95
C HIS A 57 -2.67 -7.35 -11.32
N TYR A 58 -2.32 -6.09 -11.47
CA TYR A 58 -1.59 -5.61 -12.64
C TYR A 58 -0.10 -5.83 -12.46
N SER A 59 0.64 -6.08 -13.54
CA SER A 59 2.10 -6.14 -13.53
C SER A 59 2.74 -4.82 -13.06
N GLU A 60 2.06 -3.70 -13.28
CA GLU A 60 2.48 -2.35 -12.93
C GLU A 60 1.27 -1.50 -12.50
N ILE A 61 1.43 -0.60 -11.52
CA ILE A 61 0.44 0.43 -11.18
C ILE A 61 1.07 1.81 -10.97
N THR A 62 0.36 2.87 -11.36
CA THR A 62 0.63 4.23 -10.86
C THR A 62 -0.18 4.45 -9.58
N HIS A 63 0.50 4.52 -8.43
CA HIS A 63 -0.18 4.75 -7.16
C HIS A 63 -0.38 6.26 -6.91
N PRO A 64 -1.54 6.77 -6.45
CA PRO A 64 -1.73 8.23 -6.34
C PRO A 64 -0.85 8.93 -5.31
N TYR A 65 -0.37 8.22 -4.28
CA TYR A 65 0.70 8.74 -3.39
C TYR A 65 2.10 8.69 -4.02
N HIS A 66 2.32 7.87 -5.06
CA HIS A 66 3.58 7.72 -5.77
C HIS A 66 3.40 7.84 -7.31
N PRO A 67 2.90 8.98 -7.83
CA PRO A 67 2.55 9.15 -9.24
C PRO A 67 3.76 9.34 -10.17
N ILE A 68 4.95 9.62 -9.63
CA ILE A 68 6.15 9.96 -10.42
C ILE A 68 6.82 8.71 -10.99
N HIS A 69 6.84 7.61 -10.25
CA HIS A 69 7.38 6.33 -10.71
C HIS A 69 6.33 5.25 -10.57
N PRO A 70 6.12 4.40 -11.60
CA PRO A 70 5.25 3.25 -11.44
C PRO A 70 5.78 2.27 -10.41
N LEU A 71 4.86 1.55 -9.76
CA LEU A 71 5.18 0.43 -8.89
C LEU A 71 5.07 -0.87 -9.67
N GLN A 72 6.17 -1.61 -9.76
CA GLN A 72 6.22 -2.92 -10.39
C GLN A 72 5.70 -3.98 -9.42
N PHE A 73 4.97 -4.96 -9.93
CA PHE A 73 4.67 -6.17 -9.17
C PHE A 73 5.96 -6.96 -8.90
N CYS A 74 6.09 -7.51 -7.70
CA CYS A 74 7.24 -8.28 -7.26
C CYS A 74 6.79 -9.48 -6.40
N THR A 75 7.40 -10.63 -6.66
CA THR A 75 7.41 -11.79 -5.76
C THR A 75 8.73 -11.86 -5.00
N ARG A 76 8.67 -12.29 -3.74
CA ARG A 76 9.85 -12.49 -2.90
C ARG A 76 10.45 -13.86 -3.17
N GLU A 77 11.60 -13.91 -3.85
CA GLU A 77 12.37 -15.15 -3.99
C GLU A 77 13.21 -15.42 -2.73
N TYR A 78 14.19 -14.56 -2.39
CA TYR A 78 14.89 -14.58 -1.10
C TYR A 78 15.35 -13.15 -0.69
N GLY A 79 15.24 -12.77 0.59
CA GLY A 79 15.54 -11.38 1.06
C GLY A 79 14.52 -10.33 0.59
N HIS A 80 14.70 -9.01 0.72
CA HIS A 80 14.89 -8.25 1.96
C HIS A 80 13.93 -7.02 2.04
N ALA A 81 12.63 -7.21 1.79
CA ALA A 81 11.61 -6.15 1.91
C ALA A 81 11.02 -6.12 3.34
N ASN A 82 11.43 -5.14 4.16
CA ASN A 82 11.18 -5.18 5.61
C ASN A 82 9.75 -4.80 6.02
N THR A 83 9.19 -3.71 5.48
CA THR A 83 7.83 -3.25 5.84
C THR A 83 7.11 -2.59 4.67
N CYS A 84 5.78 -2.54 4.78
CA CYS A 84 4.88 -1.84 3.88
C CYS A 84 4.87 -0.34 4.17
N PHE A 85 5.03 0.46 3.12
CA PHE A 85 4.98 1.92 3.13
C PHE A 85 3.73 2.48 3.82
N TRP A 86 2.57 1.87 3.56
CA TRP A 86 1.29 2.33 4.08
C TRP A 86 1.07 1.86 5.53
N CYS A 87 0.89 0.56 5.76
CA CYS A 87 0.48 0.05 7.08
C CYS A 87 1.62 -0.29 8.05
N LYS A 88 2.88 -0.05 7.65
CA LYS A 88 4.13 -0.35 8.39
C LYS A 88 4.37 -1.81 8.80
N LYS A 89 3.44 -2.73 8.49
CA LYS A 89 3.57 -4.18 8.75
C LYS A 89 4.53 -4.87 7.77
N GLU A 90 5.03 -6.04 8.13
CA GLU A 90 5.92 -6.85 7.29
C GLU A 90 5.35 -7.16 5.90
N MET A 91 6.24 -7.33 4.92
CA MET A 91 5.86 -7.74 3.57
C MET A 91 5.60 -9.26 3.48
N GLY A 92 4.50 -9.63 2.81
CA GLY A 92 4.24 -11.00 2.37
C GLY A 92 5.08 -11.40 1.15
N TYR A 93 4.71 -12.50 0.48
CA TYR A 93 5.46 -12.96 -0.71
C TYR A 93 5.17 -12.11 -1.96
N ALA A 94 4.01 -11.46 -2.05
CA ALA A 94 3.59 -10.69 -3.22
C ALA A 94 3.29 -9.23 -2.84
N PHE A 95 3.81 -8.29 -3.63
CA PHE A 95 3.68 -6.86 -3.36
C PHE A 95 4.03 -5.99 -4.59
N TYR A 96 3.79 -4.69 -4.45
CA TYR A 96 4.24 -3.67 -5.40
C TYR A 96 5.50 -2.96 -4.88
N ARG A 97 6.47 -2.70 -5.76
CA ARG A 97 7.76 -2.08 -5.43
C ARG A 97 8.13 -0.96 -6.41
N CYS A 98 8.63 0.15 -5.89
CA CYS A 98 9.46 1.08 -6.66
C CYS A 98 10.93 0.81 -6.32
N SER A 99 11.74 0.40 -7.29
CA SER A 99 13.19 0.25 -7.12
C SER A 99 13.88 1.61 -6.91
N ILE A 100 13.49 2.62 -7.69
CA ILE A 100 14.09 3.97 -7.68
C ILE A 100 13.96 4.63 -6.30
N CYS A 101 12.79 4.56 -5.67
CA CYS A 101 12.54 5.16 -4.35
C CYS A 101 12.64 4.17 -3.17
N ASN A 102 13.05 2.92 -3.44
CA ASN A 102 13.08 1.81 -2.49
C ASN A 102 11.79 1.69 -1.65
N LEU A 103 10.63 1.76 -2.30
CA LEU A 103 9.31 1.69 -1.69
C LEU A 103 8.70 0.31 -1.90
N ASN A 104 8.05 -0.25 -0.88
CA ASN A 104 7.25 -1.48 -0.99
C ASN A 104 5.85 -1.23 -0.43
N ILE A 105 4.81 -1.76 -1.07
CA ILE A 105 3.41 -1.68 -0.58
C ILE A 105 2.68 -3.00 -0.88
N HIS A 106 1.90 -3.50 0.08
CA HIS A 106 1.07 -4.70 -0.15
C HIS A 106 0.06 -4.44 -1.27
N LEU A 107 -0.29 -5.47 -2.06
CA LEU A 107 -1.38 -5.36 -3.05
C LEU A 107 -2.68 -4.87 -2.39
N PHE A 108 -3.02 -5.45 -1.24
CA PHE A 108 -4.13 -4.99 -0.42
C PHE A 108 -3.99 -3.50 -0.06
N CYS A 109 -2.86 -3.04 0.51
CA CYS A 109 -2.70 -1.63 0.87
C CYS A 109 -2.76 -0.67 -0.34
N ALA A 110 -2.25 -1.08 -1.51
CA ALA A 110 -2.38 -0.30 -2.75
C ALA A 110 -3.84 -0.20 -3.24
N SER A 111 -4.66 -1.24 -3.00
CA SER A 111 -6.10 -1.22 -3.31
C SER A 111 -6.95 -0.47 -2.27
N GLN A 112 -6.49 -0.43 -1.01
CA GLN A 112 -7.20 0.17 0.14
C GLN A 112 -6.84 1.65 0.34
N GLY A 113 -6.25 2.31 -0.67
CA GLY A 113 -5.95 3.73 -0.65
C GLY A 113 -7.24 4.55 -0.63
N GLN A 114 -7.85 4.71 0.54
CA GLN A 114 -8.88 5.71 0.78
C GLN A 114 -8.20 7.07 0.60
N LEU A 115 -8.52 7.69 -0.53
CA LEU A 115 -7.59 8.59 -1.22
C LEU A 115 -7.70 10.01 -0.68
N VAL A 116 -7.20 10.22 0.52
CA VAL A 116 -7.14 11.56 1.14
C VAL A 116 -5.97 12.34 0.53
N LEU A 117 -6.04 12.60 -0.79
CA LEU A 117 -5.09 13.46 -1.50
C LEU A 117 -5.14 14.91 -0.98
N THR A 118 -6.24 15.26 -0.32
CA THR A 118 -6.51 16.58 0.23
C THR A 118 -7.26 16.42 1.54
N LEU A 119 -6.69 16.99 2.61
CA LEU A 119 -7.34 17.15 3.91
C LEU A 119 -7.89 18.57 4.01
N ASP A 120 -9.12 18.69 4.51
CA ASP A 120 -9.58 19.91 5.16
C ASP A 120 -8.90 19.97 6.55
N PRO A 121 -8.07 20.98 6.85
CA PRO A 121 -7.37 21.06 8.14
C PRO A 121 -8.27 21.57 9.27
N GLY A 122 -9.51 21.98 8.99
CA GLY A 122 -10.44 22.51 9.97
C GLY A 122 -10.28 24.01 10.22
N LYS A 123 -10.70 24.46 11.41
CA LYS A 123 -10.91 25.90 11.70
C LYS A 123 -9.61 26.70 11.86
N ASP A 124 -8.52 26.05 12.23
CA ASP A 124 -7.26 26.74 12.56
C ASP A 124 -6.36 26.94 11.33
N HIS A 125 -6.67 26.29 10.20
CA HIS A 125 -5.94 26.47 8.94
C HIS A 125 -6.88 26.28 7.73
N HIS A 126 -7.08 27.35 6.97
CA HIS A 126 -8.15 27.49 5.96
C HIS A 126 -7.79 27.01 4.55
N HIS A 127 -6.59 26.44 4.35
CA HIS A 127 -6.12 26.02 3.04
C HIS A 127 -5.97 24.49 2.98
N PRO A 128 -6.36 23.83 1.87
CA PRO A 128 -6.26 22.38 1.76
C PRO A 128 -4.83 21.87 1.97
N LEU A 129 -4.66 20.90 2.87
CA LEU A 129 -3.42 20.14 3.03
C LEU A 129 -3.38 19.06 1.95
N THR A 130 -2.53 19.23 0.95
CA THR A 130 -2.41 18.30 -0.20
C THR A 130 -1.23 17.34 -0.04
N ILE A 131 -1.36 16.11 -0.53
CA ILE A 131 -0.24 15.17 -0.50
C ILE A 131 0.87 15.62 -1.48
N PHE A 132 2.08 15.82 -0.97
CA PHE A 132 3.26 16.10 -1.77
C PHE A 132 3.96 14.77 -2.12
N PRO A 133 3.96 14.34 -3.40
CA PRO A 133 4.36 12.99 -3.80
C PRO A 133 5.88 12.76 -3.91
N ARG A 134 6.70 13.73 -3.49
CA ARG A 134 8.16 13.63 -3.55
C ARG A 134 8.72 13.31 -2.17
N ARG A 135 9.70 12.41 -2.13
CA ARG A 135 10.56 12.27 -0.96
C ARG A 135 11.48 13.48 -0.89
N MET A 136 11.52 14.15 0.26
CA MET A 136 12.33 15.34 0.48
C MET A 136 12.77 15.45 1.93
N HIS A 137 13.85 16.20 2.14
CA HIS A 137 14.32 16.55 3.48
C HIS A 137 13.56 17.78 3.97
N PHE A 138 12.91 17.70 5.13
CA PHE A 138 12.15 18.82 5.70
C PHE A 138 12.08 18.78 7.22
N THR A 139 11.71 19.91 7.83
CA THR A 139 11.37 20.04 9.25
C THR A 139 9.86 20.05 9.39
N CYS A 140 9.28 19.13 10.16
CA CYS A 140 7.84 19.07 10.34
C CYS A 140 7.32 20.18 11.27
N ASN A 141 6.38 20.99 10.80
CA ASN A 141 5.84 22.11 11.57
C ASN A 141 5.12 21.68 12.86
N PHE A 142 4.70 20.41 12.99
CA PHE A 142 3.94 19.92 14.15
C PHE A 142 4.82 19.27 15.23
N CYS A 143 5.83 18.48 14.85
CA CYS A 143 6.70 17.78 15.80
C CYS A 143 8.16 18.27 15.81
N ALA A 144 8.48 19.29 15.01
CA ALA A 144 9.81 19.88 14.84
C ALA A 144 10.95 18.91 14.41
N SER A 145 10.65 17.64 14.13
CA SER A 145 11.66 16.68 13.71
C SER A 145 12.08 16.92 12.27
N VAL A 146 13.38 16.76 12.04
CA VAL A 146 14.06 17.02 10.76
C VAL A 146 14.47 15.67 10.15
N GLY A 147 14.25 15.50 8.85
CA GLY A 147 14.75 14.32 8.14
C GLY A 147 14.22 14.19 6.72
N GLU A 148 14.62 13.11 6.04
CA GLU A 148 14.08 12.74 4.74
C GLU A 148 12.80 11.91 4.91
N TRP A 149 11.70 12.36 4.32
CA TRP A 149 10.37 11.83 4.58
C TRP A 149 9.53 11.72 3.30
N PHE A 150 8.61 10.76 3.31
CA PHE A 150 7.61 10.53 2.28
C PHE A 150 6.50 9.62 2.84
N PRO A 151 5.21 9.88 2.56
CA PRO A 151 4.69 11.08 1.91
C PRO A 151 4.63 12.24 2.90
N ILE A 152 4.29 13.42 2.41
CA ILE A 152 4.16 14.65 3.21
C ILE A 152 2.81 15.27 2.88
N TYR A 153 2.12 15.84 3.87
CA TYR A 153 1.01 16.74 3.62
C TYR A 153 1.53 18.17 3.63
N ALA A 154 1.29 18.89 2.54
CA ALA A 154 1.79 20.24 2.32
C ALA A 154 0.64 21.20 1.98
N CYS A 155 0.64 22.37 2.62
CA CYS A 155 -0.07 23.55 2.15
C CYS A 155 0.97 24.59 1.73
N VAL A 156 1.19 24.69 0.42
CA VAL A 156 2.14 25.61 -0.20
C VAL A 156 1.81 27.08 0.13
N GLN A 157 0.53 27.42 0.32
CA GLN A 157 0.09 28.79 0.61
C GLN A 157 0.50 29.29 2.01
N CYS A 158 0.85 28.38 2.93
CA CYS A 158 1.24 28.73 4.31
C CYS A 158 2.60 28.14 4.71
N ASP A 159 3.37 27.64 3.74
CA ASP A 159 4.65 26.93 3.97
C ASP A 159 4.55 25.84 5.07
N LEU A 160 3.41 25.14 5.10
CA LEU A 160 3.09 24.14 6.09
C LEU A 160 3.39 22.76 5.53
N MET A 161 4.30 22.02 6.16
CA MET A 161 4.65 20.64 5.83
C MET A 161 4.51 19.76 7.07
N VAL A 162 3.77 18.66 6.96
CA VAL A 162 3.40 17.81 8.10
C VAL A 162 3.49 16.32 7.73
N HIS A 163 3.95 15.50 8.68
CA HIS A 163 3.92 14.05 8.52
C HIS A 163 2.49 13.50 8.59
N PRO A 164 2.15 12.43 7.84
CA PRO A 164 0.84 11.77 7.96
C PRO A 164 0.49 11.38 9.41
N TYR A 165 1.44 10.83 10.16
CA TYR A 165 1.20 10.42 11.55
C TYR A 165 0.95 11.60 12.51
N CYS A 166 1.50 12.79 12.22
CA CYS A 166 1.20 14.01 12.97
C CYS A 166 -0.24 14.50 12.73
N LEU A 167 -0.90 14.00 11.69
CA LEU A 167 -2.31 14.25 11.35
C LEU A 167 -3.21 13.08 11.78
N GLY A 168 -2.69 12.13 12.57
CA GLY A 168 -3.42 10.94 13.01
C GLY A 168 -3.66 9.89 11.91
N LEU A 169 -2.99 10.02 10.76
CA LEU A 169 -3.08 9.06 9.65
C LEU A 169 -2.08 7.88 9.84
N PRO A 170 -2.39 6.68 9.28
CA PRO A 170 -1.51 5.51 9.31
C PRO A 170 -0.19 5.68 8.52
#